data_AF-A0A7V2STQ4-F1
#
_entry.id   AF-A0A7V2STQ4-F1
#
_cell.length_a   1.000
_cell.length_b   1.000
_cell.length_c   1.000
_cell.angle_alpha   90.00
_cell.angle_beta   90.00
_cell.angle_gamma   90.00
#
_symmetry.space_group_name_H-M   'P 1'
#
loop_
_entity.id
_entity.type
_entity.pdbx_description
1 polymer ?
#
loop_
_entity_poly.entity_id
_entity_poly.type
_entity_poly.pdbx_seq_one_letter_code
_entity_poly.pdbx_strand_id
1 'polypeptide(L)'
;LFTDFLIPTFMVVILSVFFQIISPNKYMGMGAFVLFFVVSLVLSKLGFEHGLWNFAGTPYSPYSDMNHYGHFSKPLFAYNMYWFGLTLILTVLGYGLYRRGSEYGLKYRWSQLKTNLGNKGIMTAVLGLLIFVGFGAYIYYNTIVLNTFRGKDEQFDLQAAYENTYKQYEKLPLTKITDVNVNVDIYPKLRKVTAKGYYLLKNKTDKPIAKELVSWDEKSSVSIDMQNAELKDFDKTYKTGWLHFNPAIQPGETRKMNFTVLRQAKGFVDGTSDNTIVANGSFINNQTLLPHFGYNSGYEISDRQERKKRGMSPPQRMAKLEDKSMYRTGFVGPEADFINYEAIVSTSEDQFAITPGYIQKDWVENGRHYYHYKMDVPIFNFFAFLSGKYELLKENYKGINIEVYYHPAHNKNVKVMQKAVEKSLDYYGKVFAPYQYRQVRIIEFPRYASFAQSFSNTIPYSEDIGFIADLRDKDKIDWVSFVTAHEMGHQWWGHQVTPADVQGSAVLSESLAEYSAYLIMEQIYGEHHLRKFLKYEMDRYLRGRSGEILEEMPLMR
;
A
#
# COMPACT_ATOMS: atom_id res chain seq x y z
N LEU A 1 4.07 -8.62 -19.46
CA LEU A 1 4.88 -8.27 -20.67
C LEU A 1 4.04 -8.28 -21.95
N PHE A 2 3.44 -9.41 -22.37
CA PHE A 2 2.65 -9.43 -23.62
C PHE A 2 1.39 -8.56 -23.56
N THR A 3 0.56 -8.75 -22.54
CA THR A 3 -0.72 -8.03 -22.37
C THR A 3 -0.58 -6.57 -21.94
N ASP A 4 0.47 -6.26 -21.19
CA ASP A 4 0.68 -4.94 -20.58
C ASP A 4 1.49 -4.00 -21.46
N PHE A 5 2.22 -4.55 -22.44
CA PHE A 5 3.14 -3.78 -23.28
C PHE A 5 2.95 -4.04 -24.76
N LEU A 6 2.99 -5.31 -25.21
CA LEU A 6 2.93 -5.61 -26.64
C LEU A 6 1.56 -5.27 -27.25
N ILE A 7 0.47 -5.66 -26.59
CA ILE A 7 -0.89 -5.34 -27.07
C ILE A 7 -1.11 -3.82 -27.19
N PRO A 8 -0.87 -2.99 -26.14
CA PRO A 8 -0.93 -1.54 -26.26
C PRO A 8 -0.04 -0.99 -27.38
N THR A 9 1.20 -1.50 -27.50
CA THR A 9 2.13 -1.06 -28.54
C THR A 9 1.57 -1.31 -29.94
N PHE A 10 0.97 -2.49 -30.19
CA PHE A 10 0.32 -2.77 -31.47
C PHE A 10 -0.86 -1.84 -31.75
N MET A 11 -1.68 -1.53 -30.74
CA MET A 11 -2.79 -0.56 -30.88
C MET A 11 -2.28 0.82 -31.28
N VAL A 12 -1.21 1.29 -30.65
CA VAL A 12 -0.57 2.58 -30.96
C VAL A 12 0.06 2.58 -32.36
N VAL A 13 0.69 1.48 -32.77
CA VAL A 13 1.19 1.30 -34.14
C VAL A 13 0.03 1.39 -35.14
N ILE A 14 -1.08 0.71 -34.91
CA ILE A 14 -2.26 0.77 -35.79
C ILE A 14 -2.81 2.21 -35.85
N LEU A 15 -2.89 2.91 -34.72
CA LEU A 15 -3.29 4.32 -34.68
C LEU A 15 -2.34 5.19 -35.52
N SER A 16 -1.03 5.00 -35.40
CA SER A 16 -0.03 5.72 -36.20
C SER A 16 -0.21 5.49 -37.70
N VAL A 17 -0.47 4.24 -38.11
CA VAL A 17 -0.70 3.86 -39.51
C VAL A 17 -2.00 4.46 -40.01
N PHE A 18 -3.05 4.47 -39.18
CA PHE A 18 -4.31 5.11 -39.49
C PHE A 18 -4.13 6.61 -39.76
N PHE A 19 -3.37 7.33 -38.93
CA PHE A 19 -3.03 8.73 -39.18
C PHE A 19 -2.28 8.93 -40.51
N GLN A 20 -1.36 8.04 -40.86
CA GLN A 20 -0.68 8.07 -42.15
C GLN A 20 -1.65 7.88 -43.33
N ILE A 21 -2.62 6.96 -43.21
CA ILE A 21 -3.59 6.67 -44.26
C ILE A 21 -4.51 7.88 -44.53
N ILE A 22 -5.01 8.53 -43.49
CA ILE A 22 -5.95 9.66 -43.65
C ILE A 22 -5.24 10.96 -44.06
N SER A 23 -3.93 11.07 -43.82
CA SER A 23 -3.17 12.29 -44.08
C SER A 23 -2.83 12.51 -45.56
N PRO A 24 -2.71 13.77 -46.02
CA PRO A 24 -2.30 14.10 -47.40
C PRO A 24 -0.87 13.67 -47.75
N ASN A 25 0.06 13.75 -46.81
CA ASN A 25 1.46 13.35 -46.96
C ASN A 25 2.04 12.79 -45.65
N LYS A 26 3.23 12.18 -45.72
CA LYS A 26 3.88 11.51 -44.59
C LYS A 26 4.16 12.44 -43.39
N TYR A 27 4.53 13.69 -43.65
CA TYR A 27 4.87 14.66 -42.60
C TYR A 27 3.62 15.11 -41.84
N MET A 28 2.49 15.29 -42.54
CA MET A 28 1.20 15.56 -41.89
C MET A 28 0.73 14.37 -41.03
N GLY A 29 0.94 13.14 -41.49
CA GLY A 29 0.65 11.94 -40.70
C GLY A 29 1.52 11.84 -39.44
N MET A 30 2.81 12.12 -39.57
CA MET A 30 3.73 12.19 -38.42
C MET A 30 3.31 13.31 -37.46
N GLY A 31 3.00 14.49 -37.98
CA GLY A 31 2.53 15.64 -37.19
C GLY A 31 1.23 15.36 -36.44
N ALA A 32 0.25 14.70 -37.08
CA ALA A 32 -1.00 14.30 -36.44
C ALA A 32 -0.79 13.30 -35.29
N PHE A 33 0.13 12.35 -35.47
CA PHE A 33 0.47 11.39 -34.43
C PHE A 33 1.20 12.04 -33.24
N VAL A 34 2.12 12.98 -33.51
CA VAL A 34 2.75 13.79 -32.45
C VAL A 34 1.73 14.65 -31.74
N LEU A 35 0.84 15.33 -32.48
CA LEU A 35 -0.23 16.13 -31.91
C LEU A 35 -1.15 15.31 -31.02
N PHE A 36 -1.47 14.07 -31.41
CA PHE A 36 -2.24 13.15 -30.58
C PHE A 36 -1.59 12.96 -29.20
N PHE A 37 -0.29 12.68 -29.12
CA PHE A 37 0.40 12.56 -27.82
C PHE A 37 0.41 13.85 -27.01
N VAL A 38 0.64 15.00 -27.66
CA VAL A 38 0.61 16.31 -26.99
C VAL A 38 -0.78 16.57 -26.40
N VAL A 39 -1.84 16.31 -27.17
CA VAL A 39 -3.23 16.47 -26.73
C VAL A 39 -3.54 15.50 -25.58
N SER A 40 -3.13 14.23 -25.66
CA SER A 40 -3.33 13.26 -24.57
C SER A 40 -2.67 13.72 -23.26
N LEU A 41 -1.46 14.29 -23.34
CA LEU A 41 -0.76 14.83 -22.18
C LEU A 41 -1.50 16.03 -21.58
N VAL A 42 -2.01 16.94 -22.41
CA VAL A 42 -2.76 18.12 -21.96
C VAL A 42 -4.12 17.73 -21.39
N LEU A 43 -4.85 16.80 -22.01
CA LEU A 43 -6.15 16.33 -21.52
C LEU A 43 -6.04 15.70 -20.12
N SER A 44 -4.98 14.91 -19.88
CA SER A 44 -4.70 14.39 -18.54
C SER A 44 -4.53 15.51 -17.50
N LYS A 45 -3.92 16.64 -17.86
CA LYS A 45 -3.80 17.82 -16.99
C LYS A 45 -5.10 18.62 -16.81
N LEU A 46 -6.08 18.44 -17.69
CA LEU A 46 -7.39 19.07 -17.61
C LEU A 46 -8.44 18.20 -16.88
N GLY A 47 -8.02 17.11 -16.24
CA GLY A 47 -8.89 16.22 -15.46
C GLY A 47 -9.44 15.02 -16.24
N PHE A 48 -9.06 14.83 -17.51
CA PHE A 48 -9.36 13.59 -18.26
C PHE A 48 -8.35 12.50 -17.94
N GLU A 49 -8.23 12.17 -16.66
CA GLU A 49 -7.25 11.22 -16.12
C GLU A 49 -7.72 9.77 -16.25
N HIS A 50 -9.04 9.53 -16.29
CA HIS A 50 -9.58 8.18 -16.33
C HIS A 50 -9.11 7.41 -17.55
N GLY A 51 -8.72 6.15 -17.39
CA GLY A 51 -8.19 5.31 -18.46
C GLY A 51 -9.11 5.06 -19.66
N LEU A 52 -10.39 5.47 -19.60
CA LEU A 52 -11.32 5.44 -20.73
C LEU A 52 -10.99 6.52 -21.78
N TRP A 53 -10.24 7.56 -21.39
CA TRP A 53 -9.79 8.66 -22.24
C TRP A 53 -8.35 8.48 -22.76
N ASN A 54 -7.61 7.52 -22.21
CA ASN A 54 -6.21 7.28 -22.54
C ASN A 54 -6.08 6.06 -23.47
N PHE A 55 -6.02 6.31 -24.78
CA PHE A 55 -5.97 5.26 -25.81
C PHE A 55 -4.85 4.25 -25.54
N ALA A 56 -5.19 2.97 -25.61
CA ALA A 56 -4.31 1.83 -25.32
C ALA A 56 -3.74 1.81 -23.89
N GLY A 57 -4.16 2.72 -23.01
CA GLY A 57 -3.82 2.71 -21.60
C GLY A 57 -4.53 1.57 -20.86
N THR A 58 -3.79 0.89 -20.00
CA THR A 58 -4.30 -0.15 -19.09
C THR A 58 -3.90 0.18 -17.65
N PRO A 59 -4.70 -0.22 -16.64
CA PRO A 59 -4.33 -0.06 -15.24
C PRO A 59 -3.06 -0.85 -14.89
N TYR A 60 -2.32 -0.34 -13.90
CA TYR A 60 -1.13 -1.02 -13.38
C TYR A 60 -1.46 -2.45 -12.91
N SER A 61 -0.75 -3.43 -13.48
CA SER A 61 -1.05 -4.86 -13.33
C SER A 61 0.22 -5.66 -13.03
N PRO A 62 0.80 -5.56 -11.82
CA PRO A 62 2.02 -6.25 -11.46
C PRO A 62 1.81 -7.77 -11.36
N TYR A 63 2.84 -8.54 -11.71
CA TYR A 63 2.85 -9.99 -11.59
C TYR A 63 3.68 -10.43 -10.38
N SER A 64 3.04 -11.12 -9.43
CA SER A 64 3.68 -11.77 -8.27
C SER A 64 3.81 -13.27 -8.50
N ASP A 65 4.91 -13.91 -8.15
CA ASP A 65 5.03 -15.37 -8.18
C ASP A 65 4.08 -16.03 -7.15
N MET A 66 3.78 -15.34 -6.04
CA MET A 66 2.85 -15.83 -5.02
C MET A 66 1.38 -15.78 -5.47
N ASN A 67 0.97 -14.67 -6.10
CA ASN A 67 -0.45 -14.37 -6.37
C ASN A 67 -0.77 -14.22 -7.87
N HIS A 68 0.21 -14.45 -8.74
CA HIS A 68 0.16 -14.24 -10.18
C HIS A 68 -0.35 -12.82 -10.51
N TYR A 69 -1.06 -12.65 -11.62
CA TYR A 69 -1.82 -11.42 -11.91
C TYR A 69 -3.03 -11.23 -10.98
N GLY A 70 -3.46 -12.28 -10.27
CA GLY A 70 -4.55 -12.24 -9.31
C GLY A 70 -5.75 -11.39 -9.76
N HIS A 71 -6.05 -10.36 -8.98
CA HIS A 71 -7.19 -9.47 -9.19
C HIS A 71 -6.96 -8.40 -10.28
N PHE A 72 -5.74 -8.25 -10.79
CA PHE A 72 -5.41 -7.34 -11.90
C PHE A 72 -5.83 -7.89 -13.27
N SER A 73 -6.03 -9.20 -13.39
CA SER A 73 -6.41 -9.86 -14.65
C SER A 73 -7.70 -9.30 -15.27
N LYS A 74 -8.73 -9.05 -14.45
CA LYS A 74 -10.03 -8.53 -14.88
C LYS A 74 -9.96 -7.11 -15.47
N PRO A 75 -9.43 -6.09 -14.76
CA PRO A 75 -9.27 -4.76 -15.34
C PRO A 75 -8.38 -4.80 -16.57
N LEU A 76 -7.24 -5.49 -16.53
CA LEU A 76 -6.33 -5.58 -17.66
C LEU A 76 -7.01 -6.12 -18.94
N PHE A 77 -7.79 -7.20 -18.80
CA PHE A 77 -8.55 -7.75 -19.92
C PHE A 77 -9.63 -6.77 -20.41
N ALA A 78 -10.38 -6.16 -19.50
CA ALA A 78 -11.46 -5.23 -19.85
C ALA A 78 -10.95 -4.02 -20.64
N TYR A 79 -9.86 -3.39 -20.20
CA TYR A 79 -9.26 -2.24 -20.89
C TYR A 79 -8.64 -2.62 -22.23
N ASN A 80 -7.98 -3.77 -22.30
CA ASN A 80 -7.47 -4.28 -23.57
C ASN A 80 -8.61 -4.56 -24.56
N MET A 81 -9.72 -5.17 -24.12
CA MET A 81 -10.87 -5.42 -25.00
C MET A 81 -11.57 -4.13 -25.42
N TYR A 82 -11.73 -3.18 -24.50
CA TYR A 82 -12.23 -1.83 -24.80
C TYR A 82 -11.42 -1.20 -25.94
N TRP A 83 -10.11 -1.02 -25.77
CA TRP A 83 -9.28 -0.40 -26.81
C TRP A 83 -9.10 -1.27 -28.06
N PHE A 84 -9.21 -2.58 -27.94
CA PHE A 84 -9.22 -3.49 -29.09
C PHE A 84 -10.44 -3.23 -29.99
N GLY A 85 -11.63 -3.02 -29.41
CA GLY A 85 -12.82 -2.65 -30.17
C GLY A 85 -12.62 -1.39 -31.02
N LEU A 86 -12.03 -0.35 -30.44
CA LEU A 86 -11.69 0.87 -31.19
C LEU A 86 -10.60 0.61 -32.23
N THR A 87 -9.58 -0.17 -31.89
CA THR A 87 -8.48 -0.51 -32.81
C THR A 87 -8.97 -1.31 -34.02
N LEU A 88 -9.96 -2.19 -33.85
CA LEU A 88 -10.64 -2.87 -34.95
C LEU A 88 -11.34 -1.87 -35.88
N ILE A 89 -12.05 -0.89 -35.32
CA ILE A 89 -12.70 0.16 -36.10
C ILE A 89 -11.65 0.95 -36.89
N LEU A 90 -10.55 1.38 -36.24
CA LEU A 90 -9.44 2.10 -36.90
C LEU A 90 -8.81 1.27 -38.03
N THR A 91 -8.65 -0.04 -37.82
CA THR A 91 -8.10 -0.96 -38.83
C THR A 91 -9.02 -1.06 -40.04
N VAL A 92 -10.33 -1.27 -39.81
CA VAL A 92 -11.33 -1.36 -40.88
C VAL A 92 -11.41 -0.03 -41.64
N LEU A 93 -11.51 1.10 -40.93
CA LEU A 93 -11.52 2.42 -41.56
C LEU A 93 -10.24 2.69 -42.34
N GLY A 94 -9.07 2.32 -41.79
CA GLY A 94 -7.79 2.41 -42.47
C GLY A 94 -7.76 1.61 -43.77
N TYR A 95 -8.25 0.36 -43.74
CA TYR A 95 -8.36 -0.48 -44.94
C TYR A 95 -9.30 0.11 -45.99
N GLY A 96 -10.49 0.57 -45.58
CA GLY A 96 -11.48 1.16 -46.48
C GLY A 96 -11.06 2.50 -47.10
N LEU A 97 -10.25 3.27 -46.36
CA LEU A 97 -9.67 4.55 -46.79
C LEU A 97 -8.28 4.42 -47.41
N TYR A 98 -7.75 3.20 -47.58
CA TYR A 98 -6.42 2.99 -48.13
C TYR A 98 -6.32 3.52 -49.57
N ARG A 99 -5.18 4.14 -49.92
CA ARG A 99 -4.97 4.70 -51.27
C ARG A 99 -4.72 3.57 -52.26
N ARG A 100 -5.67 3.35 -53.19
CA ARG A 100 -5.56 2.37 -54.29
C ARG A 100 -5.23 2.99 -55.65
N GLY A 101 -4.84 4.27 -55.67
CA GLY A 101 -4.47 5.04 -56.87
C GLY A 101 -3.97 6.45 -56.51
N SER A 102 -3.38 7.16 -57.46
CA SER A 102 -2.68 8.44 -57.27
C SER A 102 -3.59 9.67 -57.19
N GLU A 103 -4.85 9.60 -57.61
CA GLU A 103 -5.68 10.80 -57.88
C GLU A 103 -6.84 11.06 -56.90
N TYR A 104 -7.04 10.22 -55.89
CA TYR A 104 -8.22 10.32 -55.02
C TYR A 104 -7.93 10.93 -53.64
N GLY A 105 -8.39 12.17 -53.44
CA GLY A 105 -8.39 12.84 -52.14
C GLY A 105 -9.25 12.13 -51.07
N LEU A 106 -9.09 12.51 -49.80
CA LEU A 106 -9.80 11.89 -48.66
C LEU A 106 -11.33 11.88 -48.82
N LYS A 107 -11.92 12.96 -49.35
CA LYS A 107 -13.37 13.08 -49.59
C LYS A 107 -13.90 11.98 -50.51
N TYR A 108 -13.18 11.67 -51.59
CA TYR A 108 -13.56 10.60 -52.51
C TYR A 108 -13.42 9.23 -51.85
N ARG A 109 -12.33 9.00 -51.12
CA ARG A 109 -12.11 7.73 -50.39
C ARG A 109 -13.21 7.47 -49.36
N TRP A 110 -13.70 8.52 -48.71
CA TRP A 110 -14.82 8.43 -47.77
C TRP A 110 -16.15 8.10 -48.45
N SER A 111 -16.45 8.68 -49.63
CA SER A 111 -17.68 8.33 -50.37
C SER A 111 -17.70 6.89 -50.85
N GLN A 112 -16.52 6.31 -51.12
CA GLN A 112 -16.36 4.91 -51.51
C GLN A 112 -16.21 3.94 -50.33
N LEU A 113 -16.26 4.42 -49.08
CA LEU A 113 -15.95 3.61 -47.89
C LEU A 113 -16.84 2.36 -47.80
N LYS A 114 -18.16 2.52 -47.95
CA LYS A 114 -19.11 1.40 -47.89
C LYS A 114 -18.82 0.36 -48.96
N THR A 115 -18.54 0.81 -50.18
CA THR A 115 -18.21 -0.03 -51.33
C THR A 115 -16.90 -0.79 -51.10
N ASN A 116 -15.86 -0.10 -50.59
CA ASN A 116 -14.54 -0.67 -50.35
C ASN A 116 -14.52 -1.69 -49.20
N LEU A 117 -15.36 -1.49 -48.17
CA LEU A 117 -15.46 -2.37 -47.01
C LEU A 117 -16.30 -3.62 -47.29
N GLY A 118 -17.37 -3.47 -48.08
CA GLY A 118 -18.38 -4.50 -48.27
C GLY A 118 -19.05 -4.95 -46.96
N ASN A 119 -19.88 -5.98 -47.03
CA ASN A 119 -20.64 -6.46 -45.86
C ASN A 119 -19.71 -6.99 -44.74
N LYS A 120 -18.60 -7.63 -45.10
CA LYS A 120 -17.63 -8.17 -44.13
C LYS A 120 -16.94 -7.05 -43.34
N GLY A 121 -16.47 -5.98 -44.01
CA GLY A 121 -15.84 -4.86 -43.33
C GLY A 121 -16.82 -4.11 -42.42
N ILE A 122 -18.06 -3.89 -42.87
CA ILE A 122 -19.11 -3.29 -42.05
C ILE A 122 -19.39 -4.14 -40.81
N MET A 123 -19.55 -5.46 -40.97
CA MET A 123 -19.78 -6.37 -39.86
C MET A 123 -18.63 -6.34 -38.83
N THR A 124 -17.37 -6.30 -39.29
CA THR A 124 -16.21 -6.15 -38.39
C THR A 124 -16.22 -4.82 -37.65
N ALA A 125 -16.58 -3.70 -38.31
CA ALA A 125 -16.72 -2.41 -37.64
C ALA A 125 -17.84 -2.41 -36.59
N VAL A 126 -18.98 -3.03 -36.90
CA VAL A 126 -20.09 -3.19 -35.94
C VAL A 126 -19.66 -4.04 -34.75
N LEU A 127 -18.95 -5.15 -34.98
CA LEU A 127 -18.42 -5.98 -33.91
C LEU A 127 -17.42 -5.20 -33.04
N GLY A 128 -16.51 -4.45 -33.65
CA GLY A 128 -15.57 -3.57 -32.93
C GLY A 128 -16.29 -2.53 -32.07
N LEU A 129 -17.38 -1.94 -32.59
CA LEU A 129 -18.20 -0.99 -31.85
C LEU A 129 -18.94 -1.63 -30.67
N LEU A 130 -19.50 -2.83 -30.86
CA LEU A 130 -20.15 -3.57 -29.78
C LEU A 130 -19.17 -3.93 -28.66
N ILE A 131 -17.95 -4.35 -29.01
CA ILE A 131 -16.88 -4.61 -28.05
C ILE A 131 -16.50 -3.32 -27.31
N PHE A 132 -16.28 -2.22 -28.05
CA PHE A 132 -15.90 -0.93 -27.48
C PHE A 132 -16.97 -0.41 -26.49
N VAL A 133 -18.24 -0.38 -26.88
CA VAL A 133 -19.31 0.10 -26.01
C VAL A 133 -19.57 -0.86 -24.85
N GLY A 134 -19.56 -2.17 -25.09
CA GLY A 134 -19.80 -3.18 -24.06
C GLY A 134 -18.74 -3.18 -22.96
N PHE A 135 -17.46 -3.20 -23.33
CA PHE A 135 -16.38 -3.11 -22.35
C PHE A 135 -16.24 -1.71 -21.76
N GLY A 136 -16.55 -0.64 -22.49
CA GLY A 136 -16.61 0.71 -21.96
C GLY A 136 -17.65 0.85 -20.85
N ALA A 137 -18.86 0.31 -21.06
CA ALA A 137 -19.90 0.26 -20.03
C ALA A 137 -19.51 -0.61 -18.84
N TYR A 138 -18.86 -1.75 -19.07
CA TYR A 138 -18.36 -2.62 -18.00
C TYR A 138 -17.27 -1.96 -17.15
N ILE A 139 -16.33 -1.25 -17.78
CA ILE A 139 -15.31 -0.45 -17.09
C ILE A 139 -15.99 0.64 -16.28
N TYR A 140 -16.84 1.46 -16.90
CA TYR A 140 -17.57 2.54 -16.24
C TYR A 140 -18.35 2.05 -15.01
N TYR A 141 -19.04 0.91 -15.13
CA TYR A 141 -19.76 0.31 -14.02
C TYR A 141 -18.81 -0.07 -12.87
N ASN A 142 -17.64 -0.64 -13.15
CA ASN A 142 -16.69 -1.02 -12.10
C ASN A 142 -16.01 0.19 -11.47
N THR A 143 -15.57 1.16 -12.26
CA THR A 143 -14.68 2.24 -11.81
C THR A 143 -15.42 3.47 -11.29
N ILE A 144 -16.67 3.69 -11.70
CA ILE A 144 -17.48 4.87 -11.35
C ILE A 144 -18.78 4.51 -10.59
N VAL A 145 -19.42 3.39 -10.90
CA VAL A 145 -20.68 2.99 -10.21
C VAL A 145 -20.40 2.15 -8.96
N LEU A 146 -19.56 1.11 -9.07
CA LEU A 146 -19.17 0.26 -7.95
C LEU A 146 -18.10 0.88 -7.06
N ASN A 147 -17.23 1.70 -7.65
CA ASN A 147 -16.12 2.38 -6.98
C ASN A 147 -16.14 3.87 -7.34
N THR A 148 -15.37 4.66 -6.63
CA THR A 148 -15.22 6.10 -6.89
C THR A 148 -13.89 6.37 -7.56
N PHE A 149 -13.93 6.89 -8.78
CA PHE A 149 -12.76 7.48 -9.43
C PHE A 149 -12.63 8.94 -9.00
N ARG A 150 -11.43 9.34 -8.55
CA ARG A 150 -11.09 10.73 -8.21
C ARG A 150 -9.85 11.14 -8.99
N GLY A 151 -9.92 12.30 -9.62
CA GLY A 151 -8.74 12.89 -10.26
C GLY A 151 -7.73 13.38 -9.22
N LYS A 152 -6.48 13.60 -9.63
CA LYS A 152 -5.42 14.05 -8.73
C LYS A 152 -5.76 15.38 -8.06
N ASP A 153 -6.29 16.35 -8.82
CA ASP A 153 -6.65 17.67 -8.31
C ASP A 153 -7.82 17.62 -7.31
N GLU A 154 -8.84 16.80 -7.59
CA GLU A 154 -9.97 16.56 -6.69
C GLU A 154 -9.49 15.93 -5.36
N GLN A 155 -8.58 14.95 -5.43
CA GLN A 155 -8.01 14.34 -4.24
C GLN A 155 -7.28 15.36 -3.36
N PHE A 156 -6.50 16.27 -3.96
CA PHE A 156 -5.86 17.35 -3.21
C PHE A 156 -6.86 18.35 -2.64
N ASP A 157 -7.95 18.66 -3.34
CA ASP A 157 -9.00 19.53 -2.82
C ASP A 157 -9.66 18.93 -1.57
N LEU A 158 -9.91 17.62 -1.57
CA LEU A 158 -10.42 16.88 -0.42
C LEU A 158 -9.43 16.88 0.76
N GLN A 159 -8.14 16.67 0.48
CA GLN A 159 -7.09 16.74 1.52
C GLN A 159 -6.99 18.13 2.14
N ALA A 160 -7.06 19.20 1.33
CA ALA A 160 -7.09 20.57 1.83
C ALA A 160 -8.32 20.86 2.69
N ALA A 161 -9.50 20.40 2.24
CA ALA A 161 -10.73 20.57 2.99
C ALA A 161 -10.72 19.79 4.33
N TYR A 162 -10.15 18.59 4.36
CA TYR A 162 -9.92 17.83 5.59
C TYR A 162 -9.03 18.60 6.56
N GLU A 163 -7.86 19.06 6.11
CA GLU A 163 -6.91 19.82 6.94
C GLU A 163 -7.57 21.08 7.51
N ASN A 164 -8.24 21.88 6.67
CA ASN A 164 -8.94 23.09 7.11
C ASN A 164 -10.04 22.81 8.14
N THR A 165 -10.71 21.67 8.05
CA THR A 165 -11.81 21.31 8.96
C THR A 165 -11.29 20.82 10.31
N TYR A 166 -10.29 19.92 10.30
CA TYR A 166 -9.92 19.14 11.48
C TYR A 166 -8.58 19.50 12.13
N LYS A 167 -7.67 20.21 11.44
CA LYS A 167 -6.31 20.50 11.96
C LYS A 167 -6.33 21.22 13.31
N GLN A 168 -7.33 22.07 13.56
CA GLN A 168 -7.52 22.76 14.84
C GLN A 168 -7.68 21.81 16.06
N TYR A 169 -8.03 20.54 15.82
CA TYR A 169 -8.24 19.53 16.86
C TYR A 169 -7.04 18.60 17.08
N GLU A 170 -5.95 18.78 16.33
CA GLU A 170 -4.75 17.94 16.41
C GLU A 170 -4.19 17.79 17.82
N LYS A 171 -4.30 18.84 18.65
CA LYS A 171 -3.74 18.89 20.01
C LYS A 171 -4.74 18.54 21.11
N LEU A 172 -5.95 18.09 20.76
CA LEU A 172 -6.93 17.70 21.77
C LEU A 172 -6.47 16.47 22.55
N PRO A 173 -6.71 16.40 23.87
CA PRO A 173 -6.43 15.21 24.65
C PRO A 173 -7.31 14.06 24.17
N LEU A 174 -6.72 12.87 24.04
CA LEU A 174 -7.40 11.65 23.63
C LEU A 174 -7.01 10.46 24.52
N THR A 175 -7.84 9.44 24.48
CA THR A 175 -7.62 8.19 25.20
C THR A 175 -6.51 7.36 24.55
N LYS A 176 -5.76 6.62 25.37
CA LYS A 176 -4.77 5.66 24.90
C LYS A 176 -5.38 4.28 24.83
N ILE A 177 -5.09 3.52 23.78
CA ILE A 177 -5.46 2.10 23.70
C ILE A 177 -4.48 1.33 24.58
N THR A 178 -4.99 0.56 25.55
CA THR A 178 -4.16 -0.27 26.46
C THR A 178 -4.35 -1.77 26.26
N ASP A 179 -5.42 -2.18 25.60
CA ASP A 179 -5.72 -3.58 25.34
C ASP A 179 -6.43 -3.71 24.00
N VAL A 180 -6.04 -4.74 23.25
CA VAL A 180 -6.68 -5.11 21.99
C VAL A 180 -7.00 -6.60 22.04
N ASN A 181 -8.28 -6.91 21.89
CA ASN A 181 -8.75 -8.27 21.65
C ASN A 181 -9.59 -8.27 20.37
N VAL A 182 -9.17 -9.03 19.36
CA VAL A 182 -9.80 -8.96 18.04
C VAL A 182 -9.85 -10.31 17.33
N ASN A 183 -11.04 -10.63 16.82
CA ASN A 183 -11.25 -11.74 15.91
C ASN A 183 -11.23 -11.21 14.48
N VAL A 184 -10.35 -11.72 13.63
CA VAL A 184 -10.16 -11.30 12.24
C VAL A 184 -10.40 -12.49 11.30
N ASP A 185 -11.42 -12.38 10.45
CA ASP A 185 -11.71 -13.38 9.43
C ASP A 185 -11.29 -12.88 8.05
N ILE A 186 -10.25 -13.49 7.49
CA ILE A 186 -9.73 -13.20 6.16
C ILE A 186 -10.41 -14.12 5.15
N TYR A 187 -10.94 -13.55 4.07
CA TYR A 187 -11.55 -14.27 2.96
C TYR A 187 -10.80 -13.95 1.65
N PRO A 188 -9.66 -14.63 1.39
CA PRO A 188 -8.76 -14.33 0.27
C PRO A 188 -9.47 -14.29 -1.09
N LYS A 189 -10.29 -15.30 -1.39
CA LYS A 189 -11.03 -15.42 -2.68
C LYS A 189 -12.07 -14.31 -2.87
N LEU A 190 -12.60 -13.77 -1.79
CA LEU A 190 -13.62 -12.71 -1.81
C LEU A 190 -13.01 -11.31 -1.70
N ARG A 191 -11.68 -11.21 -1.52
CA ARG A 191 -10.95 -9.96 -1.19
C ARG A 191 -11.65 -9.19 -0.08
N LYS A 192 -12.02 -9.92 0.98
CA LYS A 192 -12.81 -9.44 2.10
C LYS A 192 -12.11 -9.79 3.40
N VAL A 193 -12.15 -8.88 4.36
CA VAL A 193 -11.79 -9.14 5.75
C VAL A 193 -12.85 -8.56 6.67
N THR A 194 -13.19 -9.30 7.72
CA THR A 194 -14.01 -8.78 8.82
C THR A 194 -13.22 -8.83 10.11
N ALA A 195 -13.38 -7.81 10.94
CA ALA A 195 -12.81 -7.80 12.28
C ALA A 195 -13.91 -7.52 13.30
N LYS A 196 -13.91 -8.23 14.42
CA LYS A 196 -14.79 -7.95 15.56
C LYS A 196 -13.98 -8.04 16.83
N GLY A 197 -14.00 -6.99 17.63
CA GLY A 197 -13.14 -6.93 18.79
C GLY A 197 -13.50 -5.79 19.72
N TYR A 198 -12.59 -5.50 20.64
CA TYR A 198 -12.67 -4.35 21.51
C TYR A 198 -11.32 -3.73 21.78
N TYR A 199 -11.37 -2.44 22.12
CA TYR A 199 -10.28 -1.72 22.78
C TYR A 199 -10.64 -1.46 24.25
N LEU A 200 -9.63 -1.46 25.11
CA LEU A 200 -9.70 -0.72 26.38
C LEU A 200 -9.05 0.65 26.18
N LEU A 201 -9.86 1.69 26.33
CA LEU A 201 -9.48 3.09 26.17
C LEU A 201 -9.23 3.68 27.56
N LYS A 202 -8.01 4.16 27.82
CA LYS A 202 -7.62 4.75 29.10
C LYS A 202 -7.29 6.22 28.95
N ASN A 203 -7.88 7.07 29.79
CA ASN A 203 -7.44 8.46 29.89
C ASN A 203 -6.15 8.52 30.72
N LYS A 204 -4.99 8.66 30.04
CA LYS A 204 -3.68 8.88 30.68
C LYS A 204 -3.32 10.38 30.82
N THR A 205 -4.26 11.28 30.53
CA THR A 205 -4.09 12.73 30.68
C THR A 205 -4.51 13.18 32.08
N ASP A 206 -4.27 14.45 32.39
CA ASP A 206 -4.65 15.11 33.64
C ASP A 206 -6.03 15.80 33.56
N LYS A 207 -6.71 15.74 32.42
CA LYS A 207 -7.99 16.40 32.17
C LYS A 207 -9.08 15.41 31.79
N PRO A 208 -10.35 15.66 32.14
CA PRO A 208 -11.46 14.87 31.62
C PRO A 208 -11.57 14.97 30.09
N ILE A 209 -11.85 13.85 29.43
CA ILE A 209 -12.06 13.78 27.97
C ILE A 209 -13.56 13.65 27.72
N ALA A 210 -14.19 14.72 27.23
CA ALA A 210 -15.61 14.74 26.92
C ALA A 210 -15.93 14.25 25.51
N LYS A 211 -14.98 14.36 24.57
CA LYS A 211 -15.08 13.83 23.22
C LYS A 211 -13.70 13.69 22.60
N GLU A 212 -13.58 12.81 21.62
CA GLU A 212 -12.39 12.67 20.77
C GLU A 212 -12.78 12.34 19.33
N LEU A 213 -11.88 12.64 18.39
CA LEU A 213 -12.09 12.26 16.98
C LEU A 213 -11.89 10.75 16.85
N VAL A 214 -12.74 10.12 16.03
CA VAL A 214 -12.56 8.74 15.58
C VAL A 214 -12.61 8.71 14.06
N SER A 215 -11.69 7.96 13.45
CA SER A 215 -11.60 7.81 12.01
C SER A 215 -11.22 6.38 11.59
N TRP A 216 -11.41 6.06 10.31
CA TRP A 216 -10.98 4.79 9.72
C TRP A 216 -10.74 4.95 8.22
N ASP A 217 -10.04 3.99 7.62
CA ASP A 217 -9.76 3.99 6.18
C ASP A 217 -11.05 4.00 5.33
N GLU A 218 -11.04 4.74 4.21
CA GLU A 218 -12.22 4.93 3.36
C GLU A 218 -12.81 3.64 2.78
N LYS A 219 -12.01 2.58 2.65
CA LYS A 219 -12.43 1.28 2.13
C LYS A 219 -12.96 0.36 3.23
N SER A 220 -12.92 0.81 4.50
CA SER A 220 -13.45 0.09 5.66
C SER A 220 -14.81 0.66 6.08
N SER A 221 -15.73 -0.22 6.46
CA SER A 221 -16.99 0.10 7.13
C SER A 221 -16.86 -0.31 8.59
N VAL A 222 -17.02 0.63 9.52
CA VAL A 222 -16.87 0.38 10.96
C VAL A 222 -18.19 0.65 11.67
N SER A 223 -18.54 -0.22 12.60
CA SER A 223 -19.58 -0.01 13.62
C SER A 223 -18.91 0.00 14.98
N ILE A 224 -19.23 0.99 15.81
CA ILE A 224 -18.69 1.16 17.16
C ILE A 224 -19.85 1.03 18.15
N ASP A 225 -19.62 0.27 19.22
CA ASP A 225 -20.53 0.12 20.34
C ASP A 225 -19.78 0.34 21.65
N MET A 226 -20.22 1.35 22.41
CA MET A 226 -19.56 1.75 23.64
C MET A 226 -20.59 2.34 24.61
N GLN A 227 -20.64 1.82 25.82
CA GLN A 227 -21.52 2.33 26.86
C GLN A 227 -21.13 3.78 27.21
N ASN A 228 -22.14 4.63 27.41
CA ASN A 228 -21.94 6.04 27.77
C ASN A 228 -21.13 6.83 26.73
N ALA A 229 -21.18 6.38 25.46
CA ALA A 229 -20.60 7.09 24.33
C ALA A 229 -21.54 7.10 23.13
N GLU A 230 -21.45 8.14 22.29
CA GLU A 230 -22.26 8.29 21.08
C GLU A 230 -21.41 8.86 19.95
N LEU A 231 -21.48 8.27 18.75
CA LEU A 231 -20.83 8.78 17.55
C LEU A 231 -21.69 9.87 16.91
N LYS A 232 -21.18 11.11 16.84
CA LYS A 232 -21.84 12.29 16.27
C LYS A 232 -21.04 12.91 15.14
N ASP A 233 -21.73 13.72 14.34
CA ASP A 233 -21.16 14.55 13.26
C ASP A 233 -20.21 13.77 12.33
N PHE A 234 -20.62 12.54 11.97
CA PHE A 234 -19.80 11.66 11.14
C PHE A 234 -19.77 12.12 9.69
N ASP A 235 -18.61 12.54 9.22
CA ASP A 235 -18.35 12.87 7.83
C ASP A 235 -18.06 11.60 7.03
N LYS A 236 -18.97 11.28 6.09
CA LYS A 236 -18.85 10.08 5.24
C LYS A 236 -17.74 10.18 4.19
N THR A 237 -17.28 11.38 3.87
CA THR A 237 -16.22 11.66 2.89
C THR A 237 -14.86 11.31 3.49
N TYR A 238 -14.59 11.80 4.71
CA TYR A 238 -13.31 11.59 5.39
C TYR A 238 -13.33 10.41 6.37
N LYS A 239 -14.47 9.71 6.50
CA LYS A 239 -14.70 8.67 7.51
C LYS A 239 -14.29 9.10 8.91
N THR A 240 -14.60 10.34 9.28
CA THR A 240 -14.18 10.95 10.54
C THR A 240 -15.39 11.49 11.27
N GLY A 241 -15.51 11.23 12.57
CA GLY A 241 -16.59 11.75 13.41
C GLY A 241 -16.14 11.96 14.85
N TRP A 242 -17.08 12.38 15.70
CA TRP A 242 -16.83 12.64 17.12
C TRP A 242 -17.41 11.54 17.98
N LEU A 243 -16.58 10.90 18.79
CA LEU A 243 -17.04 10.04 19.87
C LEU A 243 -17.26 10.89 21.12
N HIS A 244 -18.52 11.14 21.48
CA HIS A 244 -18.91 11.92 22.66
C HIS A 244 -19.07 11.01 23.87
N PHE A 245 -18.49 11.36 25.01
CA PHE A 245 -18.57 10.61 26.25
C PHE A 245 -19.48 11.31 27.26
N ASN A 246 -20.47 10.59 27.79
CA ASN A 246 -21.38 11.12 28.82
C ASN A 246 -21.61 10.08 29.95
N PRO A 247 -20.94 10.23 31.12
CA PRO A 247 -20.06 11.34 31.51
C PRO A 247 -18.71 11.31 30.79
N ALA A 248 -17.98 12.44 30.82
CA ALA A 248 -16.60 12.51 30.31
C ALA A 248 -15.70 11.45 30.98
N ILE A 249 -14.73 10.90 30.24
CA ILE A 249 -13.76 9.94 30.77
C ILE A 249 -12.79 10.67 31.68
N GLN A 250 -12.80 10.37 32.97
CA GLN A 250 -11.97 11.04 33.97
C GLN A 250 -10.50 10.60 33.87
N PRO A 251 -9.54 11.42 34.34
CA PRO A 251 -8.14 11.01 34.45
C PRO A 251 -7.99 9.65 35.15
N GLY A 252 -7.27 8.73 34.51
CA GLY A 252 -7.05 7.37 34.99
C GLY A 252 -8.18 6.37 34.71
N GLU A 253 -9.37 6.83 34.30
CA GLU A 253 -10.51 5.97 33.96
C GLU A 253 -10.25 5.16 32.68
N THR A 254 -10.70 3.91 32.67
CA THR A 254 -10.66 3.01 31.51
C THR A 254 -12.08 2.62 31.12
N ARG A 255 -12.38 2.67 29.82
CA ARG A 255 -13.65 2.20 29.25
C ARG A 255 -13.43 1.24 28.10
N LYS A 256 -14.37 0.32 27.92
CA LYS A 256 -14.36 -0.65 26.82
C LYS A 256 -15.13 -0.12 25.62
N MET A 257 -14.52 -0.18 24.44
CA MET A 257 -15.15 0.13 23.16
C MET A 257 -15.15 -1.12 22.28
N ASN A 258 -16.33 -1.64 21.93
CA ASN A 258 -16.46 -2.71 20.96
C ASN A 258 -16.50 -2.13 19.55
N PHE A 259 -15.98 -2.88 18.58
CA PHE A 259 -16.08 -2.52 17.18
C PHE A 259 -16.32 -3.74 16.29
N THR A 260 -16.94 -3.49 15.14
CA THR A 260 -17.01 -4.43 14.02
C THR A 260 -16.59 -3.71 12.74
N VAL A 261 -15.71 -4.33 11.97
CA VAL A 261 -15.19 -3.81 10.71
C VAL A 261 -15.52 -4.77 9.58
N LEU A 262 -15.90 -4.20 8.43
CA LEU A 262 -15.93 -4.86 7.13
C LEU A 262 -15.09 -4.07 6.14
N ARG A 263 -14.09 -4.73 5.54
CA ARG A 263 -13.37 -4.20 4.38
C ARG A 263 -13.49 -5.20 3.23
N GLN A 264 -13.91 -4.75 2.06
CA GLN A 264 -14.09 -5.62 0.90
C GLN A 264 -13.87 -4.87 -0.42
N ALA A 265 -12.97 -5.38 -1.25
CA ALA A 265 -12.83 -4.91 -2.62
C ALA A 265 -13.95 -5.49 -3.51
N LYS A 266 -14.68 -4.61 -4.21
CA LYS A 266 -15.74 -4.98 -5.16
C LYS A 266 -15.35 -4.53 -6.57
N GLY A 267 -15.53 -5.40 -7.56
CA GLY A 267 -15.17 -5.08 -8.95
C GLY A 267 -13.67 -4.78 -9.11
N PHE A 268 -13.36 -3.74 -9.88
CA PHE A 268 -12.00 -3.18 -10.03
C PHE A 268 -12.06 -1.65 -10.14
N VAL A 269 -10.91 -1.00 -9.93
CA VAL A 269 -10.75 0.45 -9.96
C VAL A 269 -9.89 0.88 -11.14
N ASP A 270 -10.01 2.13 -11.54
CA ASP A 270 -9.07 2.79 -12.46
C ASP A 270 -7.96 3.44 -11.60
N GLY A 271 -6.85 2.73 -11.42
CA GLY A 271 -5.75 3.14 -10.55
C GLY A 271 -5.24 2.01 -9.65
N THR A 272 -4.74 2.36 -8.48
CA THR A 272 -4.15 1.39 -7.52
C THR A 272 -5.25 0.62 -6.79
N SER A 273 -5.33 -0.69 -7.04
CA SER A 273 -6.27 -1.58 -6.35
C SER A 273 -5.93 -1.75 -4.86
N ASP A 274 -6.92 -2.14 -4.06
CA ASP A 274 -6.72 -2.49 -2.65
C ASP A 274 -6.00 -3.85 -2.51
N ASN A 275 -4.68 -3.81 -2.34
CA ASN A 275 -3.83 -5.01 -2.31
C ASN A 275 -3.75 -5.67 -0.93
N THR A 276 -4.52 -5.20 0.05
CA THR A 276 -4.47 -5.70 1.44
C THR A 276 -4.94 -7.15 1.56
N ILE A 277 -6.05 -7.49 0.91
CA ILE A 277 -6.60 -8.85 0.86
C ILE A 277 -6.56 -9.38 -0.57
N VAL A 278 -5.74 -10.42 -0.76
CA VAL A 278 -5.49 -11.08 -2.05
C VAL A 278 -5.57 -12.60 -1.92
N ALA A 279 -5.61 -13.31 -3.04
CA ALA A 279 -5.87 -14.74 -3.05
C ALA A 279 -4.75 -15.57 -2.38
N ASN A 280 -3.51 -15.12 -2.44
CA ASN A 280 -2.37 -15.69 -1.71
C ASN A 280 -1.41 -14.58 -1.27
N GLY A 281 -1.09 -14.52 0.03
CA GLY A 281 -0.23 -13.49 0.59
C GLY A 281 -0.97 -12.18 0.94
N SER A 282 -2.14 -12.27 1.59
CA SER A 282 -2.80 -11.10 2.16
C SER A 282 -1.94 -10.49 3.27
N PHE A 283 -1.89 -9.16 3.34
CA PHE A 283 -1.20 -8.38 4.37
C PHE A 283 -2.02 -7.13 4.68
N ILE A 284 -2.40 -6.96 5.95
CA ILE A 284 -3.11 -5.76 6.41
C ILE A 284 -2.71 -5.43 7.84
N ASN A 285 -2.38 -4.17 8.12
CA ASN A 285 -2.02 -3.72 9.46
C ASN A 285 -3.22 -3.10 10.21
N ASN A 286 -3.05 -2.90 11.52
CA ASN A 286 -4.05 -2.28 12.37
C ASN A 286 -4.43 -0.87 11.89
N GLN A 287 -3.47 -0.08 11.41
CA GLN A 287 -3.67 1.27 10.86
C GLN A 287 -4.63 1.35 9.65
N THR A 288 -4.72 0.27 8.88
CA THR A 288 -5.57 0.20 7.68
C THR A 288 -6.92 -0.47 7.97
N LEU A 289 -6.95 -1.40 8.91
CA LEU A 289 -8.14 -2.22 9.19
C LEU A 289 -9.02 -1.63 10.29
N LEU A 290 -8.44 -1.15 11.39
CA LEU A 290 -9.19 -0.86 12.62
C LEU A 290 -9.52 0.64 12.75
N PRO A 291 -10.43 1.04 13.65
CA PRO A 291 -10.64 2.45 13.94
C PRO A 291 -9.46 3.08 14.71
N HIS A 292 -9.24 4.37 14.45
CA HIS A 292 -8.18 5.22 15.00
C HIS A 292 -8.76 6.48 15.64
N PHE A 293 -8.02 7.11 16.54
CA PHE A 293 -8.41 8.27 17.31
C PHE A 293 -7.50 9.48 17.07
N GLY A 294 -8.12 10.66 17.12
CA GLY A 294 -7.42 11.92 16.91
C GLY A 294 -7.36 12.34 15.44
N TYR A 295 -6.56 13.37 15.20
CA TYR A 295 -6.35 13.94 13.87
C TYR A 295 -5.40 13.06 13.03
N ASN A 296 -5.74 12.83 11.76
CA ASN A 296 -4.94 12.03 10.85
C ASN A 296 -4.10 12.93 9.94
N SER A 297 -2.84 13.18 10.33
CA SER A 297 -1.88 13.95 9.53
C SER A 297 -1.53 13.31 8.18
N GLY A 298 -1.79 12.00 8.01
CA GLY A 298 -1.64 11.29 6.73
C GLY A 298 -2.59 11.76 5.64
N TYR A 299 -3.66 12.51 5.98
CA TYR A 299 -4.54 13.17 5.00
C TYR A 299 -4.04 14.54 4.55
N GLU A 300 -2.99 15.10 5.16
CA GLU A 300 -2.44 16.39 4.73
C GLU A 300 -1.77 16.31 3.37
N ILE A 301 -1.81 17.42 2.63
CA ILE A 301 -1.04 17.54 1.40
C ILE A 301 0.43 17.70 1.79
N SER A 302 1.32 16.85 1.26
CA SER A 302 2.77 16.99 1.46
C SER A 302 3.45 17.82 0.36
N ASP A 303 2.87 17.86 -0.84
CA ASP A 303 3.43 18.60 -1.98
C ASP A 303 3.30 20.12 -1.78
N ARG A 304 4.45 20.81 -1.77
CA ARG A 304 4.53 22.26 -1.53
C ARG A 304 3.87 23.10 -2.64
N GLN A 305 3.94 22.66 -3.90
CA GLN A 305 3.32 23.39 -5.01
C GLN A 305 1.80 23.29 -4.93
N GLU A 306 1.28 22.10 -4.61
CA GLU A 306 -0.15 21.86 -4.46
C GLU A 306 -0.73 22.57 -3.24
N ARG A 307 0.02 22.64 -2.13
CA ARG A 307 -0.32 23.48 -0.96
C ARG A 307 -0.38 24.96 -1.33
N LYS A 308 0.63 25.46 -2.06
CA LYS A 308 0.67 26.86 -2.50
C LYS A 308 -0.51 27.18 -3.44
N LYS A 309 -0.83 26.29 -4.38
CA LYS A 309 -1.99 26.41 -5.30
C LYS A 309 -3.31 26.57 -4.54
N ARG A 310 -3.42 25.93 -3.36
CA ARG A 310 -4.62 25.93 -2.50
C ARG A 310 -4.57 26.91 -1.33
N GLY A 311 -3.58 27.82 -1.30
CA GLY A 311 -3.45 28.82 -0.24
C GLY A 311 -3.14 28.23 1.15
N MET A 312 -2.59 27.01 1.20
CA MET A 312 -2.26 26.33 2.44
C MET A 312 -0.87 26.74 2.94
N SER A 313 -0.67 26.69 4.27
CA SER A 313 0.64 26.87 4.88
C SER A 313 1.63 25.83 4.34
N PRO A 314 2.95 26.06 4.28
CA PRO A 314 3.92 25.03 3.89
C PRO A 314 3.80 23.76 4.76
N PRO A 315 4.26 22.59 4.28
CA PRO A 315 4.26 21.36 5.09
C PRO A 315 4.99 21.60 6.40
N GLN A 316 4.42 21.12 7.50
CA GLN A 316 5.03 21.25 8.82
C GLN A 316 5.99 20.09 9.09
N ARG A 317 7.10 20.38 9.77
CA ARG A 317 7.97 19.35 10.31
C ARG A 317 7.31 18.72 11.54
N MET A 318 7.82 17.55 11.92
CA MET A 318 7.58 16.96 13.23
C MET A 318 7.83 18.00 14.34
N ALA A 319 7.12 17.83 15.46
CA ALA A 319 7.22 18.71 16.62
C ALA A 319 8.68 18.89 17.08
N LYS A 320 9.02 20.08 17.57
CA LYS A 320 10.38 20.37 18.03
C LYS A 320 10.77 19.44 19.18
N LEU A 321 12.08 19.15 19.30
CA LEU A 321 12.61 18.31 20.37
C LEU A 321 12.22 18.82 21.77
N GLU A 322 12.09 20.13 21.96
CA GLU A 322 11.73 20.76 23.23
C GLU A 322 10.21 20.75 23.51
N ASP A 323 9.37 20.29 22.57
CA ASP A 323 7.93 20.23 22.75
C ASP A 323 7.52 19.08 23.67
N LYS A 324 7.53 19.37 24.97
CA LYS A 324 7.16 18.42 26.04
C LYS A 324 5.74 17.87 25.90
N SER A 325 4.85 18.54 25.16
CA SER A 325 3.48 18.04 24.97
C SER A 325 3.45 16.77 24.13
N MET A 326 4.46 16.54 23.30
CA MET A 326 4.56 15.37 22.41
C MET A 326 5.35 14.21 23.02
N TYR A 327 5.92 14.35 24.22
CA TYR A 327 6.69 13.27 24.87
C TYR A 327 5.85 12.05 25.26
N ARG A 328 4.53 12.20 25.27
CA ARG A 328 3.57 11.11 25.54
C ARG A 328 2.87 10.60 24.27
N THR A 329 3.30 11.09 23.10
CA THR A 329 2.81 10.69 21.78
C THR A 329 3.86 9.79 21.16
N GLY A 330 3.48 8.57 20.78
CA GLY A 330 4.39 7.64 20.13
C GLY A 330 4.53 7.97 18.65
N PHE A 331 5.68 7.62 18.05
CA PHE A 331 5.99 7.91 16.65
C PHE A 331 5.06 7.27 15.60
N VAL A 332 4.25 6.27 15.98
CA VAL A 332 3.26 5.63 15.08
C VAL A 332 1.85 6.24 15.19
N GLY A 333 1.65 7.19 16.10
CA GLY A 333 0.38 7.90 16.24
C GLY A 333 0.04 8.33 17.68
N PRO A 334 -0.87 9.29 17.83
CA PRO A 334 -1.18 9.89 19.13
C PRO A 334 -1.95 8.96 20.07
N GLU A 335 -2.72 8.00 19.55
CA GLU A 335 -3.43 6.98 20.33
C GLU A 335 -2.55 5.82 20.80
N ALA A 336 -1.38 5.65 20.17
CA ALA A 336 -0.54 4.48 20.37
C ALA A 336 0.13 4.48 21.74
N ASP A 337 0.23 3.28 22.29
CA ASP A 337 0.84 2.96 23.58
C ASP A 337 1.21 1.46 23.59
N PHE A 338 1.81 0.99 24.68
CA PHE A 338 1.93 -0.44 24.92
C PHE A 338 0.58 -1.05 25.27
N ILE A 339 0.24 -2.14 24.57
CA ILE A 339 -1.04 -2.85 24.66
C ILE A 339 -0.85 -4.29 25.09
N ASN A 340 -1.79 -4.82 25.87
CA ASN A 340 -2.00 -6.26 25.93
C ASN A 340 -2.69 -6.70 24.63
N TYR A 341 -2.13 -7.71 23.96
CA TYR A 341 -2.58 -8.13 22.64
C TYR A 341 -3.02 -9.59 22.61
N GLU A 342 -4.24 -9.82 22.12
CA GLU A 342 -4.81 -11.14 21.88
C GLU A 342 -5.66 -11.12 20.62
N ALA A 343 -5.56 -12.14 19.78
CA ALA A 343 -6.32 -12.19 18.54
C ALA A 343 -6.67 -13.62 18.13
N ILE A 344 -7.83 -13.79 17.49
CA ILE A 344 -8.15 -15.00 16.73
C ILE A 344 -8.15 -14.62 15.26
N VAL A 345 -7.29 -15.22 14.46
CA VAL A 345 -7.21 -14.95 13.02
C VAL A 345 -7.62 -16.19 12.26
N SER A 346 -8.57 -16.04 11.34
CA SER A 346 -9.04 -17.14 10.50
C SER A 346 -8.84 -16.87 9.02
N THR A 347 -8.62 -17.93 8.25
CA THR A 347 -8.46 -17.85 6.79
C THR A 347 -9.00 -19.10 6.08
N SER A 348 -8.77 -19.20 4.77
CA SER A 348 -9.01 -20.41 3.97
C SER A 348 -8.33 -21.62 4.60
N GLU A 349 -8.95 -22.79 4.54
CA GLU A 349 -8.39 -24.03 5.09
C GLU A 349 -6.96 -24.35 4.60
N ASP A 350 -6.65 -24.01 3.35
CA ASP A 350 -5.36 -24.22 2.71
C ASP A 350 -4.34 -23.11 2.94
N GLN A 351 -4.62 -22.16 3.86
CA GLN A 351 -3.73 -21.05 4.19
C GLN A 351 -3.42 -21.01 5.68
N PHE A 352 -2.28 -20.39 5.99
CA PHE A 352 -1.85 -20.11 7.34
C PHE A 352 -2.02 -18.62 7.62
N ALA A 353 -2.70 -18.28 8.72
CA ALA A 353 -2.90 -16.90 9.15
C ALA A 353 -1.97 -16.54 10.29
N ILE A 354 -1.32 -15.38 10.20
CA ILE A 354 -0.28 -14.94 11.13
C ILE A 354 -0.57 -13.54 11.65
N THR A 355 -0.39 -13.34 12.94
CA THR A 355 -0.33 -12.03 13.59
C THR A 355 0.60 -12.13 14.82
N PRO A 356 1.15 -11.03 15.37
CA PRO A 356 2.00 -11.09 16.56
C PRO A 356 1.44 -11.95 17.68
N GLY A 357 2.29 -12.76 18.30
CA GLY A 357 1.90 -13.63 19.41
C GLY A 357 2.27 -15.08 19.23
N TYR A 358 2.08 -15.82 20.31
CA TYR A 358 2.30 -17.26 20.38
C TYR A 358 0.97 -17.97 20.18
N ILE A 359 0.97 -19.03 19.37
CA ILE A 359 -0.22 -19.85 19.13
C ILE A 359 -0.63 -20.51 20.45
N GLN A 360 -1.85 -20.22 20.88
CA GLN A 360 -2.52 -20.85 22.01
C GLN A 360 -3.35 -22.06 21.54
N LYS A 361 -3.92 -21.94 20.35
CA LYS A 361 -4.75 -22.96 19.71
C LYS A 361 -4.78 -22.76 18.20
N ASP A 362 -4.71 -23.84 17.44
CA ASP A 362 -5.05 -23.92 16.02
C ASP A 362 -6.17 -24.94 15.81
N TRP A 363 -7.11 -24.65 14.91
CA TRP A 363 -8.18 -25.59 14.59
C TRP A 363 -8.82 -25.29 13.23
N VAL A 364 -9.43 -26.31 12.65
CA VAL A 364 -10.25 -26.18 11.44
C VAL A 364 -11.71 -26.32 11.82
N GLU A 365 -12.54 -25.40 11.36
CA GLU A 365 -13.99 -25.42 11.57
C GLU A 365 -14.69 -24.81 10.35
N ASN A 366 -15.76 -25.45 9.86
CA ASN A 366 -16.54 -24.96 8.72
C ASN A 366 -15.71 -24.62 7.46
N GLY A 367 -14.67 -25.41 7.16
CA GLY A 367 -13.79 -25.20 6.00
C GLY A 367 -12.88 -23.97 6.10
N ARG A 368 -12.61 -23.51 7.34
CA ARG A 368 -11.71 -22.40 7.65
C ARG A 368 -10.71 -22.81 8.72
N HIS A 369 -9.49 -22.32 8.61
CA HIS A 369 -8.44 -22.53 9.61
C HIS A 369 -8.38 -21.31 10.53
N TYR A 370 -8.44 -21.53 11.84
CA TYR A 370 -8.40 -20.53 12.90
C TYR A 370 -7.13 -20.67 13.74
N TYR A 371 -6.59 -19.54 14.15
CA TYR A 371 -5.39 -19.46 14.98
C TYR A 371 -5.62 -18.45 16.09
N HIS A 372 -5.52 -18.88 17.34
CA HIS A 372 -5.57 -18.02 18.52
C HIS A 372 -4.15 -17.62 18.93
N TYR A 373 -3.85 -16.34 18.84
CA TYR A 373 -2.58 -15.73 19.22
C TYR A 373 -2.72 -14.90 20.48
N LYS A 374 -1.72 -14.98 21.35
CA LYS A 374 -1.61 -14.14 22.54
C LYS A 374 -0.16 -13.74 22.77
N MET A 375 0.05 -12.47 23.09
CA MET A 375 1.34 -11.99 23.60
C MET A 375 1.46 -12.26 25.10
N ASP A 376 2.65 -12.63 25.56
CA ASP A 376 2.97 -12.82 26.98
C ASP A 376 3.49 -11.55 27.66
N VAL A 377 3.84 -10.54 26.87
CA VAL A 377 4.26 -9.20 27.31
C VAL A 377 3.54 -8.13 26.49
N PRO A 378 3.33 -6.92 27.03
CA PRO A 378 2.77 -5.82 26.26
C PRO A 378 3.61 -5.50 25.02
N ILE A 379 2.95 -5.22 23.90
CA ILE A 379 3.59 -4.80 22.64
C ILE A 379 3.16 -3.38 22.30
N PHE A 380 3.94 -2.66 21.52
CA PHE A 380 3.49 -1.37 21.01
C PHE A 380 2.26 -1.56 20.10
N ASN A 381 1.31 -0.62 20.09
CA ASN A 381 0.07 -0.68 19.29
C ASN A 381 0.32 -0.55 17.77
N PHE A 382 1.02 -1.54 17.24
CA PHE A 382 1.50 -1.61 15.88
C PHE A 382 1.64 -3.11 15.53
N PHE A 383 0.68 -3.62 14.78
CA PHE A 383 0.57 -5.04 14.47
C PHE A 383 -0.13 -5.25 13.12
N ALA A 384 0.02 -6.45 12.56
CA ALA A 384 -0.57 -6.82 11.28
C ALA A 384 -1.13 -8.24 11.25
N PHE A 385 -1.98 -8.49 10.28
CA PHE A 385 -2.60 -9.76 9.97
C PHE A 385 -2.17 -10.19 8.57
N LEU A 386 -1.68 -11.42 8.46
CA LEU A 386 -1.19 -12.01 7.23
C LEU A 386 -1.90 -13.32 6.94
N SER A 387 -2.01 -13.67 5.67
CA SER A 387 -2.55 -14.97 5.24
C SER A 387 -1.94 -15.40 3.92
N GLY A 388 -1.41 -16.62 3.86
CA GLY A 388 -0.85 -17.16 2.63
C GLY A 388 -0.63 -18.66 2.68
N LYS A 389 -0.22 -19.21 1.53
CA LYS A 389 0.26 -20.57 1.40
C LYS A 389 1.77 -20.55 1.58
N TYR A 390 2.22 -21.06 2.71
CA TYR A 390 3.61 -20.99 3.12
C TYR A 390 4.21 -22.38 3.29
N GLU A 391 5.45 -22.53 2.87
CA GLU A 391 6.39 -23.45 3.49
C GLU A 391 6.99 -22.77 4.73
N LEU A 392 7.41 -23.60 5.68
CA LEU A 392 7.98 -23.13 6.95
C LEU A 392 9.41 -23.65 7.10
N LEU A 393 10.35 -22.72 7.24
CA LEU A 393 11.62 -23.00 7.90
C LEU A 393 11.46 -22.66 9.38
N LYS A 394 11.83 -23.59 10.26
CA LYS A 394 11.80 -23.40 11.71
C LYS A 394 13.09 -23.93 12.33
N GLU A 395 13.76 -23.08 13.11
CA GLU A 395 14.98 -23.42 13.84
C GLU A 395 14.89 -22.87 15.27
N ASN A 396 15.29 -23.65 16.27
CA ASN A 396 15.48 -23.12 17.62
C ASN A 396 16.92 -22.64 17.79
N TYR A 397 17.10 -21.33 17.91
CA TYR A 397 18.40 -20.71 18.09
C TYR A 397 18.52 -20.15 19.49
N LYS A 398 19.28 -20.84 20.36
CA LYS A 398 19.53 -20.43 21.76
C LYS A 398 18.24 -20.15 22.56
N GLY A 399 17.20 -20.95 22.34
CA GLY A 399 15.91 -20.80 23.01
C GLY A 399 14.92 -19.85 22.31
N ILE A 400 15.31 -19.21 21.21
CA ILE A 400 14.43 -18.35 20.40
C ILE A 400 14.07 -19.12 19.11
N ASN A 401 12.77 -19.25 18.82
CA ASN A 401 12.34 -19.85 17.55
C ASN A 401 12.47 -18.85 16.41
N ILE A 402 13.32 -19.15 15.43
CA ILE A 402 13.40 -18.44 14.16
C ILE A 402 12.48 -19.16 13.18
N GLU A 403 11.49 -18.45 12.65
CA GLU A 403 10.56 -18.98 11.66
C GLU A 403 10.58 -18.12 10.40
N VAL A 404 10.65 -18.76 9.24
CA VAL A 404 10.51 -18.07 7.94
C VAL A 404 9.39 -18.74 7.17
N TYR A 405 8.33 -17.99 6.92
CA TYR A 405 7.15 -18.38 6.15
C TYR A 405 7.28 -17.85 4.74
N TYR A 406 7.42 -18.74 3.76
CA TYR A 406 7.77 -18.37 2.39
C TYR A 406 6.98 -19.17 1.36
N HIS A 407 6.83 -18.62 0.17
CA HIS A 407 6.25 -19.32 -0.96
C HIS A 407 7.16 -20.48 -1.39
N PRO A 408 6.66 -21.70 -1.66
CA PRO A 408 7.51 -22.89 -1.89
C PRO A 408 8.62 -22.71 -2.94
N ALA A 409 8.38 -21.89 -3.98
CA ALA A 409 9.36 -21.61 -5.03
C ALA A 409 10.49 -20.65 -4.62
N HIS A 410 10.38 -19.97 -3.47
CA HIS A 410 11.27 -18.88 -3.05
C HIS A 410 12.24 -19.29 -1.91
N ASN A 411 12.68 -20.54 -1.92
CA ASN A 411 13.58 -21.08 -0.89
C ASN A 411 15.00 -20.50 -0.90
N LYS A 412 15.41 -19.82 -1.98
CA LYS A 412 16.81 -19.42 -2.25
C LYS A 412 17.41 -18.55 -1.15
N ASN A 413 16.66 -17.56 -0.66
CA ASN A 413 17.15 -16.56 0.29
C ASN A 413 16.73 -16.83 1.74
N VAL A 414 15.94 -17.88 1.99
CA VAL A 414 15.44 -18.23 3.33
C VAL A 414 16.58 -18.48 4.32
N LYS A 415 17.63 -19.20 3.89
CA LYS A 415 18.82 -19.45 4.73
C LYS A 415 19.68 -18.20 4.94
N VAL A 416 19.66 -17.25 3.99
CA VAL A 416 20.33 -15.95 4.15
C VAL A 416 19.64 -15.14 5.24
N MET A 417 18.29 -15.07 5.19
CA MET A 417 17.48 -14.43 6.21
C MET A 417 17.68 -15.08 7.59
N GLN A 418 17.62 -16.42 7.68
CA GLN A 418 17.90 -17.14 8.93
C GLN A 418 19.26 -16.72 9.53
N LYS A 419 20.33 -16.75 8.73
CA LYS A 419 21.68 -16.41 9.18
C LYS A 419 21.77 -14.95 9.66
N ALA A 420 21.14 -14.02 8.96
CA ALA A 420 21.10 -12.61 9.37
C ALA A 420 20.35 -12.42 10.70
N VAL A 421 19.26 -13.15 10.93
CA VAL A 421 18.57 -13.18 12.22
C VAL A 421 19.46 -13.73 13.33
N GLU A 422 20.11 -14.88 13.12
CA GLU A 422 21.02 -15.48 14.12
C GLU A 422 22.15 -14.52 14.52
N LYS A 423 22.78 -13.87 13.54
CA LYS A 423 23.83 -12.86 13.78
C LYS A 423 23.30 -11.64 14.52
N SER A 424 22.10 -11.17 14.16
CA SER A 424 21.44 -10.06 14.83
C SER A 424 21.13 -10.41 16.29
N LEU A 425 20.56 -11.58 16.57
CA LEU A 425 20.27 -12.04 17.93
C LEU A 425 21.55 -12.13 18.79
N ASP A 426 22.64 -12.65 18.23
CA ASP A 426 23.92 -12.75 18.92
C ASP A 426 24.53 -11.41 19.25
N TYR A 427 24.58 -10.50 18.28
CA TYR A 427 25.27 -9.23 18.45
C TYR A 427 24.41 -8.21 19.20
N TYR A 428 23.16 -7.99 18.76
CA TYR A 428 22.25 -7.03 19.40
C TYR A 428 21.90 -7.48 20.82
N GLY A 429 21.67 -8.79 21.01
CA GLY A 429 21.41 -9.38 22.31
C GLY A 429 22.55 -9.16 23.32
N LYS A 430 23.80 -9.19 22.84
CA LYS A 430 25.00 -9.00 23.66
C LYS A 430 25.31 -7.51 23.91
N VAL A 431 25.15 -6.67 22.89
CA VAL A 431 25.64 -5.28 22.91
C VAL A 431 24.58 -4.30 23.39
N PHE A 432 23.30 -4.52 23.05
CA PHE A 432 22.21 -3.59 23.37
C PHE A 432 21.45 -4.03 24.62
N ALA A 433 20.73 -5.15 24.52
CA ALA A 433 19.95 -5.75 25.61
C ALA A 433 19.46 -7.13 25.17
N PRO A 434 19.07 -8.03 26.09
CA PRO A 434 18.45 -9.30 25.71
C PRO A 434 17.24 -9.12 24.78
N TYR A 435 17.05 -10.06 23.86
CA TYR A 435 15.86 -10.09 23.00
C TYR A 435 14.61 -10.36 23.86
N GLN A 436 13.55 -9.60 23.62
CA GLN A 436 12.37 -9.55 24.50
C GLN A 436 11.32 -10.64 24.23
N TYR A 437 11.43 -11.38 23.13
CA TYR A 437 10.44 -12.38 22.72
C TYR A 437 11.04 -13.79 22.61
N ARG A 438 10.19 -14.82 22.57
CA ARG A 438 10.60 -16.23 22.43
C ARG A 438 10.61 -16.73 20.98
N GLN A 439 10.26 -15.87 20.04
CA GLN A 439 10.27 -16.17 18.61
C GLN A 439 10.54 -14.90 17.80
N VAL A 440 11.02 -15.09 16.57
CA VAL A 440 11.08 -14.10 15.52
C VAL A 440 10.62 -14.75 14.23
N ARG A 441 9.71 -14.08 13.51
CA ARG A 441 9.11 -14.63 12.30
C ARG A 441 9.33 -13.68 11.14
N ILE A 442 9.75 -14.19 9.99
CA ILE A 442 9.77 -13.48 8.71
C ILE A 442 8.66 -14.06 7.85
N ILE A 443 7.80 -13.23 7.29
CA ILE A 443 6.59 -13.68 6.59
C ILE A 443 6.51 -13.03 5.22
N GLU A 444 6.53 -13.85 4.18
CA GLU A 444 6.44 -13.36 2.82
C GLU A 444 5.06 -12.77 2.48
N PHE A 445 5.07 -11.62 1.79
CA PHE A 445 3.89 -11.09 1.11
C PHE A 445 4.23 -10.68 -0.34
N PRO A 446 3.23 -10.59 -1.24
CA PRO A 446 3.43 -10.36 -2.67
C PRO A 446 4.13 -9.02 -2.96
N ARG A 447 4.84 -8.96 -4.08
CA ARG A 447 5.57 -7.76 -4.57
C ARG A 447 4.72 -6.52 -4.88
N TYR A 448 3.45 -6.50 -4.53
CA TYR A 448 2.57 -5.35 -4.72
C TYR A 448 2.99 -4.14 -3.88
N ALA A 449 3.85 -4.35 -2.89
CA ALA A 449 4.65 -3.32 -2.25
C ALA A 449 6.08 -3.86 -2.03
N SER A 450 7.07 -2.97 -1.99
CA SER A 450 8.50 -3.33 -1.94
C SER A 450 9.12 -2.86 -0.62
N PHE A 451 8.70 -3.45 0.50
CA PHE A 451 9.23 -3.14 1.84
C PHE A 451 9.30 -4.39 2.73
N ALA A 452 9.99 -4.27 3.86
CA ALA A 452 9.83 -5.11 5.03
C ALA A 452 9.39 -4.21 6.21
N GLN A 453 8.74 -4.79 7.21
CA GLN A 453 8.22 -4.00 8.33
C GLN A 453 8.30 -4.80 9.63
N SER A 454 9.04 -4.28 10.60
CA SER A 454 9.23 -4.93 11.89
C SER A 454 8.06 -4.65 12.85
N PHE A 455 7.14 -5.61 12.99
CA PHE A 455 6.20 -5.66 14.12
C PHE A 455 6.80 -6.48 15.26
N SER A 456 6.15 -6.47 16.42
CA SER A 456 6.58 -7.28 17.56
C SER A 456 6.64 -8.77 17.18
N ASN A 457 7.83 -9.38 17.27
CA ASN A 457 8.15 -10.76 16.89
C ASN A 457 7.77 -11.24 15.46
N THR A 458 7.33 -10.33 14.58
CA THR A 458 6.69 -10.66 13.30
C THR A 458 7.10 -9.63 12.25
N ILE A 459 7.82 -10.06 11.22
CA ILE A 459 8.43 -9.21 10.20
C ILE A 459 7.89 -9.60 8.82
N PRO A 460 6.77 -9.02 8.37
CA PRO A 460 6.33 -9.08 6.99
C PRO A 460 7.42 -8.56 6.06
N TYR A 461 7.68 -9.30 5.00
CA TYR A 461 8.78 -9.04 4.07
C TYR A 461 8.31 -9.30 2.65
N SER A 462 8.39 -8.28 1.79
CA SER A 462 7.99 -8.39 0.40
C SER A 462 8.81 -9.42 -0.38
N GLU A 463 8.10 -10.19 -1.19
CA GLU A 463 8.62 -11.03 -2.27
C GLU A 463 9.77 -10.33 -3.02
N ASP A 464 9.52 -9.10 -3.48
CA ASP A 464 10.35 -8.32 -4.41
C ASP A 464 11.76 -8.02 -3.90
N ILE A 465 11.85 -7.61 -2.63
CA ILE A 465 13.10 -7.10 -2.05
C ILE A 465 13.86 -8.15 -1.24
N GLY A 466 13.27 -9.32 -1.01
CA GLY A 466 13.82 -10.36 -0.14
C GLY A 466 13.90 -11.71 -0.82
N PHE A 467 12.74 -12.32 -1.01
CA PHE A 467 12.62 -13.74 -1.35
C PHE A 467 13.07 -14.06 -2.78
N ILE A 468 12.79 -13.18 -3.75
CA ILE A 468 13.22 -13.36 -5.15
C ILE A 468 14.46 -12.54 -5.55
N ALA A 469 15.10 -11.86 -4.59
CA ALA A 469 16.29 -11.06 -4.84
C ALA A 469 17.46 -11.91 -5.41
N ASP A 470 18.15 -11.41 -6.43
CA ASP A 470 19.27 -12.11 -7.06
C ASP A 470 20.60 -11.79 -6.36
N LEU A 471 21.06 -12.72 -5.53
CA LEU A 471 22.31 -12.63 -4.77
C LEU A 471 23.48 -13.41 -5.40
N ARG A 472 23.37 -13.84 -6.67
CA ARG A 472 24.42 -14.65 -7.32
C ARG A 472 25.74 -13.90 -7.52
N ASP A 473 25.65 -12.58 -7.73
CA ASP A 473 26.81 -11.71 -7.88
C ASP A 473 27.33 -11.28 -6.50
N LYS A 474 28.41 -11.92 -6.05
CA LYS A 474 29.01 -11.69 -4.72
C LYS A 474 29.69 -10.33 -4.57
N ASP A 475 29.90 -9.60 -5.67
CA ASP A 475 30.45 -8.26 -5.63
C ASP A 475 29.40 -7.18 -5.36
N LYS A 476 28.12 -7.53 -5.54
CA LYS A 476 26.98 -6.69 -5.18
C LYS A 476 26.65 -6.79 -3.69
N ILE A 477 25.96 -5.76 -3.22
CA ILE A 477 25.42 -5.70 -1.87
C ILE A 477 24.37 -6.80 -1.68
N ASP A 478 24.53 -7.60 -0.63
CA ASP A 478 23.47 -8.48 -0.16
C ASP A 478 22.42 -7.67 0.61
N TRP A 479 21.43 -7.19 -0.13
CA TRP A 479 20.30 -6.45 0.42
C TRP A 479 19.40 -7.30 1.32
N VAL A 480 19.39 -8.63 1.16
CA VAL A 480 18.53 -9.50 1.98
C VAL A 480 19.08 -9.57 3.40
N SER A 481 20.38 -9.83 3.56
CA SER A 481 21.01 -9.80 4.89
C SER A 481 20.88 -8.42 5.53
N PHE A 482 21.09 -7.36 4.75
CA PHE A 482 21.02 -6.00 5.24
C PHE A 482 19.63 -5.64 5.77
N VAL A 483 18.58 -5.79 4.94
CA VAL A 483 17.21 -5.46 5.34
C VAL A 483 16.75 -6.37 6.48
N THR A 484 17.08 -7.66 6.47
CA THR A 484 16.77 -8.56 7.59
C THR A 484 17.40 -8.06 8.90
N ALA A 485 18.68 -7.65 8.87
CA ALA A 485 19.37 -7.13 10.03
C ALA A 485 18.83 -5.77 10.49
N HIS A 486 18.34 -4.93 9.56
CA HIS A 486 17.65 -3.67 9.82
C HIS A 486 16.33 -3.89 10.56
N GLU A 487 15.48 -4.78 10.02
CA GLU A 487 14.21 -5.12 10.65
C GLU A 487 14.41 -5.77 12.03
N MET A 488 15.48 -6.55 12.20
CA MET A 488 15.88 -7.05 13.52
C MET A 488 16.32 -5.93 14.46
N GLY A 489 17.01 -4.91 13.96
CA GLY A 489 17.40 -3.72 14.73
C GLY A 489 16.19 -3.02 15.36
N HIS A 490 15.07 -2.93 14.62
CA HIS A 490 13.83 -2.35 15.14
C HIS A 490 13.28 -3.05 16.39
N GLN A 491 13.59 -4.33 16.60
CA GLN A 491 13.15 -5.05 17.80
C GLN A 491 13.72 -4.45 19.10
N TRP A 492 14.81 -3.68 19.02
CA TRP A 492 15.32 -2.81 20.08
C TRP A 492 14.90 -1.36 19.83
N TRP A 493 15.13 -0.87 18.61
CA TRP A 493 14.93 0.53 18.20
C TRP A 493 13.52 0.77 17.61
N GLY A 494 12.60 1.23 18.46
CA GLY A 494 11.18 1.38 18.14
C GLY A 494 10.29 0.53 19.04
N HIS A 495 10.71 -0.71 19.35
CA HIS A 495 9.95 -1.63 20.21
C HIS A 495 10.40 -1.67 21.68
N GLN A 496 11.70 -1.65 22.00
CA GLN A 496 12.17 -1.50 23.40
C GLN A 496 12.37 -0.02 23.74
N VAL A 497 13.04 0.72 22.84
CA VAL A 497 13.21 2.16 22.91
C VAL A 497 12.26 2.79 21.92
N THR A 498 11.07 3.15 22.38
CA THR A 498 10.05 3.79 21.55
C THR A 498 10.22 5.31 21.58
N PRO A 499 10.53 5.96 20.45
CA PRO A 499 10.70 7.41 20.43
C PRO A 499 9.36 8.14 20.59
N ALA A 500 9.44 9.30 21.23
CA ALA A 500 8.37 10.31 21.21
C ALA A 500 8.25 10.92 19.80
N ASP A 501 7.07 11.43 19.46
CA ASP A 501 6.79 12.09 18.17
C ASP A 501 7.34 13.53 18.12
N VAL A 502 8.67 13.63 18.18
CA VAL A 502 9.45 14.88 18.12
C VAL A 502 10.67 14.70 17.22
N GLN A 503 11.23 15.81 16.73
CA GLN A 503 12.48 15.84 15.96
C GLN A 503 13.56 14.98 16.63
N GLY A 504 14.17 14.08 15.85
CA GLY A 504 15.12 13.08 16.35
C GLY A 504 14.51 11.69 16.57
N SER A 505 13.19 11.54 16.52
CA SER A 505 12.51 10.23 16.64
C SER A 505 13.02 9.20 15.63
N ALA A 506 13.14 9.59 14.37
CA ALA A 506 13.65 8.74 13.28
C ALA A 506 15.14 8.39 13.45
N VAL A 507 15.92 9.19 14.19
CA VAL A 507 17.31 8.82 14.52
C VAL A 507 17.29 7.61 15.46
N LEU A 508 16.41 7.64 16.44
CA LEU A 508 16.25 6.54 17.39
C LEU A 508 15.64 5.29 16.74
N SER A 509 14.63 5.41 15.88
CA SER A 509 13.99 4.23 15.26
C SER A 509 14.72 3.74 14.01
N GLU A 510 15.05 4.61 13.07
CA GLU A 510 15.60 4.24 11.75
C GLU A 510 17.13 4.27 11.74
N SER A 511 17.76 5.36 12.17
CA SER A 511 19.24 5.47 12.05
C SER A 511 19.97 4.46 12.94
N LEU A 512 19.45 4.16 14.14
CA LEU A 512 20.03 3.12 14.98
C LEU A 512 19.76 1.70 14.44
N ALA A 513 18.61 1.45 13.81
CA ALA A 513 18.34 0.17 13.13
C ALA A 513 19.26 -0.03 11.92
N GLU A 514 19.43 1.00 11.11
CA GLU A 514 20.34 1.05 9.95
C GLU A 514 21.79 0.83 10.38
N TYR A 515 22.25 1.55 11.42
CA TYR A 515 23.59 1.37 11.97
C TYR A 515 23.81 -0.04 12.52
N SER A 516 22.80 -0.61 13.18
CA SER A 516 22.84 -1.98 13.68
C SER A 516 23.04 -2.97 12.52
N ALA A 517 22.32 -2.77 11.41
CA ALA A 517 22.46 -3.59 10.22
C ALA A 517 23.88 -3.50 9.63
N TYR A 518 24.51 -2.32 9.60
CA TYR A 518 25.90 -2.18 9.15
C TYR A 518 26.88 -3.03 9.96
N LEU A 519 26.71 -3.11 11.28
CA LEU A 519 27.56 -3.94 12.14
C LEU A 519 27.41 -5.43 11.80
N ILE A 520 26.20 -5.86 11.47
CA ILE A 520 25.96 -7.25 11.01
C ILE A 520 26.56 -7.47 9.62
N MET A 521 26.41 -6.51 8.70
CA MET A 521 27.01 -6.61 7.37
C MET A 521 28.54 -6.69 7.44
N GLU A 522 29.18 -5.93 8.32
CA GLU A 522 30.62 -6.01 8.56
C GLU A 522 31.03 -7.40 9.07
N GLN A 523 30.27 -7.98 10.01
CA GLN A 523 30.58 -9.31 10.54
C GLN A 523 30.40 -10.44 9.52
N ILE A 524 29.43 -10.30 8.60
CA ILE A 524 29.15 -11.33 7.61
C ILE A 524 30.11 -11.22 6.41
N TYR A 525 30.40 -9.99 5.95
CA TYR A 525 31.06 -9.73 4.67
C TYR A 525 32.40 -9.00 4.78
N GLY A 526 32.75 -8.48 5.95
CA GLY A 526 33.98 -7.73 6.19
C GLY A 526 33.90 -6.26 5.77
N GLU A 527 34.89 -5.49 6.23
CA GLU A 527 34.95 -4.04 6.08
C GLU A 527 34.93 -3.57 4.62
N HIS A 528 35.58 -4.30 3.71
CA HIS A 528 35.64 -3.93 2.30
C HIS A 528 34.25 -3.88 1.65
N HIS A 529 33.40 -4.88 1.95
CA HIS A 529 32.02 -4.90 1.46
C HIS A 529 31.15 -3.84 2.14
N LEU A 530 31.37 -3.58 3.43
CA LEU A 530 30.70 -2.48 4.13
C LEU A 530 30.99 -1.13 3.46
N ARG A 531 32.23 -0.85 3.05
CA ARG A 531 32.57 0.40 2.35
C ARG A 531 31.80 0.59 1.04
N LYS A 532 31.54 -0.49 0.29
CA LYS A 532 30.67 -0.44 -0.90
C LYS A 532 29.24 -0.05 -0.52
N PHE A 533 28.73 -0.60 0.58
CA PHE A 533 27.40 -0.28 1.12
C PHE A 533 27.30 1.20 1.53
N LEU A 534 28.25 1.67 2.33
CA LEU A 534 28.30 3.06 2.78
C LEU A 534 28.40 4.05 1.61
N LYS A 535 29.12 3.69 0.54
CA LYS A 535 29.13 4.49 -0.69
C LYS A 535 27.75 4.55 -1.35
N TYR A 536 27.06 3.41 -1.46
CA TYR A 536 25.71 3.37 -2.00
C TYR A 536 24.74 4.25 -1.19
N GLU A 537 24.79 4.16 0.14
CA GLU A 537 23.95 4.97 1.03
C GLU A 537 24.31 6.45 1.00
N MET A 538 25.60 6.79 0.90
CA MET A 538 26.05 8.17 0.68
C MET A 538 25.46 8.73 -0.62
N ASP A 539 25.54 7.97 -1.72
CA ASP A 539 24.97 8.39 -3.00
C ASP A 539 23.44 8.55 -2.92
N ARG A 540 22.76 7.67 -2.17
CA ARG A 540 21.32 7.75 -1.91
C ARG A 540 20.97 8.98 -1.07
N TYR A 541 21.71 9.26 0.00
CA TYR A 541 21.55 10.44 0.82
C TYR A 541 21.78 11.72 0.02
N LEU A 542 22.85 11.82 -0.78
CA LEU A 542 23.12 13.00 -1.62
C LEU A 542 22.03 13.24 -2.66
N ARG A 543 21.49 12.16 -3.27
CA ARG A 543 20.32 12.27 -4.15
C ARG A 543 19.08 12.74 -3.38
N GLY A 544 18.80 12.16 -2.21
CA GLY A 544 17.68 12.56 -1.36
C GLY A 544 17.76 14.01 -0.93
N ARG A 545 18.95 14.45 -0.51
CA ARG A 545 19.27 15.82 -0.12
C ARG A 545 18.99 16.82 -1.24
N SER A 546 19.25 16.45 -2.50
CA SER A 546 18.93 17.31 -3.65
C SER A 546 17.42 17.52 -3.87
N GLY A 547 16.59 16.63 -3.33
CA GLY A 547 15.13 16.70 -3.38
C GLY A 547 14.49 17.19 -2.08
N GLU A 548 15.26 17.58 -1.07
CA GLU A 548 14.73 18.10 0.20
C GLU A 548 13.99 19.43 -0.04
N ILE A 549 12.70 19.45 0.27
CA ILE A 549 11.78 20.54 -0.11
C ILE A 549 11.67 21.67 0.91
N LEU A 550 12.11 21.43 2.16
CA LEU A 550 12.06 22.38 3.25
C LEU A 550 13.47 22.86 3.63
N GLU A 551 14.09 22.17 4.57
CA GLU A 551 15.40 22.49 5.14
C GLU A 551 15.99 21.20 5.70
N GLU A 552 17.23 20.90 5.34
CA GLU A 552 17.95 19.78 5.93
C GLU A 552 18.19 20.02 7.42
N MET A 553 17.70 19.10 8.25
CA MET A 553 17.87 19.18 9.70
C MET A 553 19.15 18.44 10.12
N PRO A 554 19.87 18.93 11.13
CA PRO A 554 21.00 18.19 11.69
C PRO A 554 20.55 16.84 12.27
N LEU A 555 21.41 15.81 12.14
CA LEU A 555 21.15 14.47 12.68
C LEU A 555 20.99 14.48 14.21
N MET A 556 21.75 15.34 14.91
CA MET A 556 21.69 15.52 16.36
C MET A 556 21.80 17.02 16.67
N ARG A 557 21.07 17.48 17.69
CA ARG A 557 21.04 18.89 18.11
C ARG A 557 21.47 19.04 19.56
#